data_AF-A0A2E8CR83-F1
#
_entry.id   AF-A0A2E8CR83-F1
#
_cell.length_a   1.000
_cell.length_b   1.000
_cell.length_c   1.000
_cell.angle_alpha   90.00
_cell.angle_beta   90.00
_cell.angle_gamma   90.00
#
_symmetry.space_group_name_H-M   'P 1'
#
loop_
_entity.id
_entity.type
_entity.pdbx_description
1 polymer ?
#
loop_
_entity_poly.entity_id
_entity_poly.type
_entity_poly.pdbx_seq_one_letter_code
_entity_poly.pdbx_strand_id
1 'polypeptide(L)'
;MNSLTLGFLYVCGFSWLFCEVCVGASNGAWAPLILFVIFFTVMFSVLGCIRLSEKAVNTAGPIFAILIGLGIAAYGVNAFDVSLVGAVLRLLGGGMMIALGGMAILLRRSEEASH
;
A
#
# COMPACT_ATOMS: atom_id res chain seq x y z
N MET A 1 13.90 -10.86 -1.83
CA MET A 1 12.52 -11.26 -2.25
C MET A 1 12.46 -11.16 -3.77
N ASN A 2 11.89 -12.15 -4.45
CA ASN A 2 11.74 -12.07 -5.91
C ASN A 2 10.68 -11.01 -6.27
N SER A 3 10.88 -10.30 -7.40
CA SER A 3 10.00 -9.23 -7.90
C SER A 3 8.51 -9.64 -7.91
N LEU A 4 8.21 -10.89 -8.25
CA LEU A 4 6.87 -11.48 -8.24
C LEU A 4 6.20 -11.46 -6.85
N THR A 5 6.94 -11.73 -5.77
CA THR A 5 6.38 -11.76 -4.41
C THR A 5 6.02 -10.36 -3.92
N LEU A 6 6.84 -9.36 -4.25
CA LEU A 6 6.55 -7.95 -3.96
C LEU A 6 5.34 -7.45 -4.75
N GLY A 7 5.25 -7.83 -6.03
CA GLY A 7 4.10 -7.53 -6.87
C GLY A 7 2.80 -8.13 -6.33
N PHE A 8 2.82 -9.38 -5.89
CA PHE A 8 1.66 -10.03 -5.28
C PHE A 8 1.19 -9.32 -4.00
N LEU A 9 2.12 -9.01 -3.08
CA LEU A 9 1.80 -8.27 -1.85
C LEU A 9 1.21 -6.89 -2.14
N TYR A 10 1.76 -6.20 -3.13
CA TYR A 10 1.26 -4.91 -3.57
C TYR A 10 -0.20 -5.01 -4.07
N VAL A 11 -0.49 -5.96 -4.96
CA VAL A 11 -1.85 -6.16 -5.49
C VAL A 11 -2.84 -6.54 -4.40
N CYS A 12 -2.45 -7.43 -3.47
CA CYS A 12 -3.30 -7.80 -2.34
C CYS A 12 -3.60 -6.60 -1.44
N GLY A 13 -2.57 -5.84 -1.05
CA GLY A 13 -2.75 -4.65 -0.21
C GLY A 13 -3.56 -3.57 -0.91
N PHE A 14 -3.32 -3.35 -2.21
CA PHE A 14 -4.07 -2.38 -3.01
C PHE A 14 -5.54 -2.76 -3.10
N SER A 15 -5.84 -4.03 -3.36
CA SER A 15 -7.22 -4.55 -3.42
C SER A 15 -7.93 -4.38 -2.08
N TRP A 16 -7.24 -4.64 -0.97
CA TRP A 16 -7.80 -4.43 0.36
C TRP A 16 -8.07 -2.94 0.62
N LEU A 17 -7.10 -2.05 0.42
CA LEU A 17 -7.28 -0.62 0.61
C LEU A 17 -8.42 -0.07 -0.26
N PHE A 18 -8.54 -0.55 -1.50
CA PHE A 18 -9.66 -0.20 -2.38
C PHE A 18 -11.02 -0.62 -1.81
N CYS A 19 -11.13 -1.84 -1.28
CA CYS A 19 -12.33 -2.28 -0.58
C CYS A 19 -12.66 -1.39 0.62
N GLU A 20 -11.67 -0.99 1.43
CA GLU A 20 -11.89 -0.12 2.60
C GLU A 20 -12.42 1.27 2.20
N VAL A 21 -11.85 1.88 1.16
CA VAL A 21 -12.35 3.20 0.69
C VAL A 21 -13.74 3.09 0.06
N CYS A 22 -14.07 1.98 -0.60
CA CYS A 22 -15.41 1.74 -1.12
C CYS A 22 -16.45 1.53 -0.02
N VAL A 23 -16.10 0.77 1.03
CA VAL A 23 -16.95 0.60 2.22
C VAL A 23 -17.15 1.95 2.91
N GLY A 24 -16.08 2.75 3.07
CA GLY A 24 -16.20 4.11 3.60
C GLY A 24 -17.16 5.00 2.79
N ALA A 25 -17.06 4.96 1.45
CA ALA A 25 -17.95 5.71 0.57
C ALA A 25 -19.42 5.24 0.68
N SER A 26 -19.66 3.93 0.84
CA SER A 26 -21.02 3.39 1.04
C SER A 26 -21.68 3.88 2.33
N ASN A 27 -20.88 4.24 3.33
CA ASN A 27 -21.34 4.86 4.58
C ASN A 27 -21.38 6.40 4.52
N GLY A 28 -21.24 7.00 3.33
CA GLY A 28 -21.32 8.45 3.12
C GLY A 28 -19.99 9.20 3.19
N ALA A 29 -18.87 8.53 3.53
CA ALA A 29 -17.55 9.13 3.55
C ALA A 29 -16.86 9.00 2.19
N TRP A 30 -17.19 9.91 1.25
CA TRP A 30 -16.69 9.88 -0.13
C TRP A 30 -15.27 10.41 -0.32
N ALA A 31 -14.81 11.30 0.58
CA ALA A 31 -13.51 11.97 0.46
C ALA A 31 -12.31 11.01 0.30
N PRO A 32 -12.21 9.89 1.05
CA PRO A 32 -11.10 8.95 0.91
C PRO A 32 -11.09 8.23 -0.44
N LEU A 33 -12.27 7.88 -0.98
CA LEU A 33 -12.40 7.25 -2.29
C LEU A 33 -11.95 8.23 -3.40
N ILE A 34 -12.36 9.50 -3.30
CA ILE A 34 -11.95 10.53 -4.25
C ILE A 34 -10.43 10.73 -4.23
N LEU A 35 -9.84 10.84 -3.04
CA LEU A 35 -8.38 10.95 -2.89
C LEU A 35 -7.65 9.73 -3.44
N PHE A 36 -8.17 8.53 -3.18
CA PHE A 36 -7.62 7.28 -3.71
C PHE A 36 -7.64 7.26 -5.24
N VAL A 37 -8.78 7.62 -5.85
CA VAL A 37 -8.92 7.67 -7.31
C VAL A 37 -7.98 8.71 -7.92
N ILE A 38 -7.89 9.92 -7.36
CA ILE A 38 -6.97 10.96 -7.86
C ILE A 38 -5.53 10.45 -7.81
N PHE A 39 -5.11 9.91 -6.66
CA PHE A 39 -3.75 9.41 -6.50
C PHE A 39 -3.45 8.26 -7.46
N PHE A 40 -4.39 7.32 -7.63
CA PHE A 40 -4.28 6.22 -8.57
C PHE A 40 -4.17 6.71 -10.01
N THR A 41 -5.04 7.65 -10.44
CA THR A 41 -5.01 8.22 -11.78
C THR A 41 -3.71 8.96 -12.06
N VAL A 42 -3.21 9.76 -11.12
CA VAL A 42 -1.93 10.46 -11.25
C VAL A 42 -0.78 9.45 -11.36
N MET A 43 -0.76 8.44 -10.48
CA MET A 43 0.26 7.40 -10.50
C MET A 43 0.26 6.62 -11.81
N PHE A 44 -0.91 6.21 -12.31
CA PHE A 44 -1.01 5.48 -13.57
C PHE A 44 -0.66 6.36 -14.78
N SER A 45 -1.00 7.64 -14.75
CA SER A 45 -0.66 8.60 -15.81
C SER A 45 0.85 8.88 -15.85
N VAL A 46 1.48 9.05 -14.69
CA VAL A 46 2.93 9.29 -14.59
C VAL A 46 3.71 8.03 -14.96
N LEU A 47 3.34 6.87 -14.40
CA LEU A 47 4.00 5.60 -14.70
C LEU A 47 3.74 5.12 -16.14
N GLY A 48 2.58 5.44 -16.72
CA GLY A 48 2.25 5.12 -18.11
C GLY A 48 3.01 5.97 -19.13
N CYS A 49 3.37 7.20 -18.78
CA CYS A 49 4.15 8.10 -19.63
C CYS A 49 5.68 7.89 -19.52
N ILE A 50 6.15 7.24 -18.44
CA ILE A 50 7.58 7.03 -18.20
C ILE A 50 7.91 5.57 -18.52
N ARG A 51 8.89 5.33 -19.40
CA ARG A 51 9.53 4.01 -19.50
C ARG A 51 10.39 3.79 -18.25
N LEU A 52 9.79 3.29 -17.17
CA LEU A 52 10.55 2.99 -15.96
C LEU A 52 11.52 1.83 -16.20
N SER A 53 12.77 2.03 -15.82
CA SER A 53 13.76 0.95 -15.69
C SER A 53 13.28 -0.06 -14.63
N GLU A 54 13.57 -1.34 -14.82
CA GLU A 54 13.29 -2.40 -13.83
C GLU A 54 13.81 -2.03 -12.43
N LYS A 55 14.97 -1.36 -12.34
CA LYS A 55 15.52 -0.88 -11.06
C LYS A 55 14.60 0.12 -10.37
N ALA A 56 13.94 1.00 -11.11
CA ALA A 56 13.05 2.02 -10.56
C ALA A 56 11.74 1.40 -10.05
N VAL A 57 11.18 0.44 -10.79
CA VAL A 57 9.99 -0.33 -10.36
C VAL A 57 10.29 -1.11 -9.08
N ASN A 58 11.45 -1.76 -9.02
CA ASN A 58 11.86 -2.55 -7.86
C ASN A 58 12.15 -1.68 -6.62
N THR A 59 12.43 -0.37 -6.80
CA THR A 59 12.54 0.59 -5.68
C THR A 59 11.18 1.13 -5.26
N ALA A 60 10.30 1.38 -6.23
CA ALA A 60 8.99 1.95 -5.98
C ALA A 60 8.04 0.97 -5.27
N GLY A 61 8.12 -0.33 -5.59
CA GLY A 61 7.26 -1.37 -5.02
C GLY A 61 7.23 -1.37 -3.48
N PRO A 62 8.38 -1.46 -2.78
CA PRO A 62 8.44 -1.39 -1.33
C PRO A 62 7.87 -0.09 -0.74
N ILE A 63 8.13 1.06 -1.38
CA ILE A 63 7.62 2.36 -0.95
C ILE A 63 6.09 2.39 -1.04
N PHE A 64 5.56 1.90 -2.15
CA PHE A 64 4.12 1.83 -2.34
C PHE A 64 3.44 0.82 -1.39
N ALA A 65 4.09 -0.28 -1.05
CA ALA A 65 3.59 -1.21 -0.03
C ALA A 65 3.47 -0.52 1.35
N ILE A 66 4.46 0.31 1.73
CA ILE A 66 4.40 1.09 2.97
C ILE A 66 3.25 2.10 2.93
N LEU A 67 3.08 2.83 1.81
CA LEU A 67 2.02 3.82 1.66
C LEU A 67 0.62 3.19 1.75
N ILE A 68 0.43 2.04 1.10
CA ILE A 68 -0.82 1.28 1.20
C ILE A 68 -1.04 0.80 2.63
N GLY A 69 0.00 0.24 3.27
CA GLY A 69 -0.09 -0.22 4.66
C GLY A 69 -0.45 0.91 5.63
N LEU A 70 0.09 2.11 5.43
CA LEU A 70 -0.29 3.33 6.16
C LEU A 70 -1.75 3.70 5.94
N GLY A 71 -2.23 3.62 4.69
CA GLY A 71 -3.64 3.86 4.37
C GLY A 71 -4.57 2.89 5.11
N ILE A 72 -4.26 1.59 5.10
CA ILE A 72 -5.04 0.58 5.80
C ILE A 72 -4.98 0.80 7.33
N ALA A 73 -3.81 1.13 7.87
CA ALA A 73 -3.65 1.40 9.30
C ALA A 73 -4.45 2.64 9.74
N ALA A 74 -4.42 3.73 8.97
CA ALA A 74 -5.22 4.93 9.23
C ALA A 74 -6.72 4.64 9.21
N TYR A 75 -7.17 3.76 8.31
CA TYR A 75 -8.53 3.23 8.32
C TYR A 75 -8.84 2.40 9.57
N GLY A 76 -7.90 1.57 10.00
CA GLY A 76 -8.02 0.75 11.21
C GLY A 76 -8.24 1.60 12.47
N VAL A 77 -7.55 2.73 12.61
CA VAL A 77 -7.73 3.64 13.75
C VAL A 77 -9.15 4.22 13.80
N ASN A 78 -9.73 4.59 12.65
CA ASN A 78 -11.11 5.11 12.60
C ASN A 78 -12.18 4.01 12.73
N ALA A 79 -11.81 2.74 12.57
CA ALA A 79 -12.76 1.63 12.63
C ALA A 79 -13.08 1.13 14.05
N PHE A 80 -12.37 1.61 15.08
CA PHE A 80 -12.60 1.19 16.48
C PHE A 80 -14.01 1.53 16.99
N ASP A 81 -14.61 2.61 16.47
CA ASP A 81 -15.97 3.02 16.83
C ASP A 81 -17.05 2.09 16.26
N VAL A 82 -16.71 1.27 15.26
CA VAL A 82 -17.66 0.39 14.54
C VAL A 82 -17.42 -1.08 14.87
N SER A 83 -16.16 -1.52 14.89
CA SER A 83 -15.82 -2.92 15.18
C SER A 83 -14.38 -3.05 15.66
N LEU A 84 -14.22 -3.49 16.91
CA LEU A 84 -12.90 -3.75 17.51
C LEU A 84 -12.12 -4.82 16.72
N VAL A 85 -12.77 -5.91 16.34
CA VAL A 85 -12.14 -6.99 15.55
C VAL A 85 -11.72 -6.48 14.17
N GLY A 86 -12.59 -5.69 13.53
CA GLY A 86 -12.29 -5.07 12.24
C GLY A 86 -11.12 -4.09 12.31
N ALA A 87 -11.04 -3.28 13.37
CA ALA A 87 -9.96 -2.33 13.58
C ALA A 87 -8.60 -3.02 13.78
N VAL A 88 -8.58 -4.08 14.61
CA VAL A 88 -7.37 -4.87 14.87
C VAL A 88 -6.86 -5.56 13.60
N LEU A 89 -7.75 -6.16 12.81
CA LEU A 89 -7.37 -6.81 11.55
C LEU A 89 -6.77 -5.81 10.54
N ARG A 90 -7.33 -4.61 10.44
CA ARG A 90 -6.79 -3.53 9.59
C ARG A 90 -5.41 -3.06 10.07
N LEU A 91 -5.23 -2.86 11.37
CA LEU A 91 -3.93 -2.47 11.93
C LEU A 91 -2.88 -3.56 11.73
N LEU A 92 -3.23 -4.83 11.91
CA LEU A 92 -2.32 -5.95 11.66
C LEU A 92 -1.96 -6.05 10.18
N GLY A 93 -2.95 -5.99 9.28
CA GLY A 93 -2.73 -6.04 7.83
C GLY A 93 -1.89 -4.86 7.33
N GLY A 94 -2.24 -3.64 7.74
CA GLY A 94 -1.49 -2.42 7.41
C GLY A 94 -0.08 -2.42 7.99
N GLY A 95 0.07 -2.82 9.25
CA GLY A 95 1.36 -2.95 9.93
C GLY A 95 2.28 -3.98 9.28
N MET A 96 1.72 -5.12 8.86
CA MET A 96 2.48 -6.17 8.17
C MET A 96 2.94 -5.71 6.79
N MET A 97 2.12 -4.96 6.04
CA MET A 97 2.51 -4.33 4.78
C MET A 97 3.65 -3.32 4.97
N ILE A 98 3.59 -2.49 6.01
CA ILE A 98 4.67 -1.55 6.36
C ILE A 98 5.96 -2.30 6.71
N ALA A 99 5.87 -3.33 7.55
CA ALA A 99 7.02 -4.13 7.97
C ALA A 99 7.68 -4.85 6.78
N LEU A 100 6.88 -5.44 5.89
CA LEU A 100 7.38 -6.11 4.68
C LEU A 100 8.02 -5.12 3.71
N GLY A 101 7.41 -3.96 3.48
CA GLY A 101 8.00 -2.90 2.66
C GLY A 101 9.29 -2.36 3.26
N GLY A 102 9.34 -2.14 4.58
CA GLY A 102 10.54 -1.70 5.30
C GLY A 102 11.68 -2.73 5.23
N MET A 103 11.38 -4.02 5.45
CA MET A 103 12.36 -5.10 5.30
C MET A 103 12.88 -5.21 3.87
N ALA A 104 12.03 -5.03 2.86
CA ALA A 104 12.46 -5.05 1.46
C ALA A 104 13.45 -3.92 1.14
N ILE A 105 13.26 -2.72 1.73
CA ILE A 105 14.22 -1.62 1.59
C ILE A 105 15.53 -1.91 2.33
N LEU A 106 15.46 -2.45 3.54
CA LEU A 106 16.63 -2.78 4.36
C LEU A 106 17.50 -3.87 3.73
N LEU A 107 16.88 -4.95 3.24
CA LEU A 107 17.58 -6.05 2.55
C LEU A 107 18.32 -5.55 1.31
N ARG A 108 17.69 -4.66 0.54
CA ARG A 108 18.31 -4.08 -0.65
C ARG A 108 19.50 -3.18 -0.34
N ARG A 109 19.41 -2.35 0.72
CA ARG A 109 20.56 -1.57 1.21
C ARG A 109 21.73 -2.47 1.63
N SER A 110 21.43 -3.64 2.21
CA SER A 110 22.47 -4.60 2.59
C SER A 110 23.16 -5.22 1.37
N GLU A 111 22.43 -5.51 0.29
CA GLU A 111 23.01 -6.05 -0.95
C GLU A 111 23.89 -4.99 -1.65
N GLU A 112 23.44 -3.74 -1.74
CA GLU A 112 24.21 -2.64 -2.35
C GLU A 112 25.48 -2.27 -1.56
N ALA A 113 25.53 -2.53 -0.25
CA ALA A 113 26.72 -2.29 0.59
C ALA A 113 27.76 -3.43 0.53
N SER A 114 27.40 -4.59 -0.02
CA SER A 114 28.26 -5.77 -0.13
C SER A 114 28.98 -5.91 -1.49
N HIS A 115 28.74 -4.96 -2.40
CA HIS A 115 29.27 -4.90 -3.76
C HIS A 115 30.14 -3.66 -3.97
#